data_AF-A0A128A4K3-F1
#
_entry.id   AF-A0A128A4K3-F1
#
_cell.length_a   1.000
_cell.length_b   1.000
_cell.length_c   1.000
_cell.angle_alpha   90.00
_cell.angle_beta   90.00
_cell.angle_gamma   90.00
#
_symmetry.space_group_name_H-M   'P 1'
#
loop_
_entity.id
_entity.type
_entity.pdbx_description
1 polymer ?
#
loop_
_entity_poly.entity_id
_entity_poly.type
_entity_poly.pdbx_seq_one_letter_code
_entity_poly.pdbx_strand_id
1 'polypeptide(L)' 'MSVFAKGERVRIIEQEKKSDKVYIIKNTKKYSKGGTLYLLKLLDENPVLVLYHESDKSLLERIC' A
#
# COMPACT_ATOMS: atom_id res chain seq x y z
N MET A 1 -7.21 -4.51 14.16
CA MET A 1 -7.22 -3.21 13.46
C MET A 1 -6.77 -3.38 12.01
N SER A 2 -6.84 -2.34 11.15
CA SER A 2 -6.01 -2.25 9.94
C SER A 2 -4.61 -1.81 10.38
N VAL A 3 -3.54 -2.41 9.85
CA VAL A 3 -2.15 -2.07 10.23
C VAL A 3 -1.79 -0.63 9.80
N PHE A 4 -2.44 -0.16 8.74
CA PHE A 4 -2.25 1.17 8.19
C PHE A 4 -3.53 2.01 8.19
N ALA A 5 -3.34 3.33 8.22
CA ALA A 5 -4.37 4.35 8.23
C ALA A 5 -4.33 5.24 6.97
N LYS A 6 -5.45 5.88 6.68
CA LYS A 6 -5.55 6.88 5.61
C LYS A 6 -4.60 8.04 5.88
N GLY A 7 -3.85 8.44 4.86
CA GLY A 7 -2.87 9.54 4.92
C GLY A 7 -1.44 9.07 5.14
N GLU A 8 -1.23 7.84 5.58
CA GLU A 8 0.11 7.30 5.78
C GLU A 8 0.85 7.12 4.46
N ARG A 9 2.16 7.40 4.50
CA ARG A 9 3.08 7.15 3.40
C ARG A 9 3.64 5.74 3.52
N VAL A 10 3.58 5.01 2.42
CA VAL A 10 4.04 3.64 2.34
C VAL A 10 4.83 3.39 1.07
N ARG A 11 5.64 2.34 1.12
CA ARG A 11 6.36 1.76 -0.01
C ARG A 11 5.88 0.33 -0.21
N ILE A 12 5.84 -0.12 -1.45
CA ILE A 12 5.60 -1.54 -1.75
C ILE A 12 6.96 -2.24 -1.81
N ILE A 13 7.13 -3.26 -0.98
CA ILE A 13 8.29 -4.15 -1.01
C ILE A 13 7.87 -5.46 -1.64
N GLU A 14 8.53 -5.86 -2.72
CA GLU A 14 8.42 -7.19 -3.30
C GLU A 14 9.70 -7.98 -2.98
N GLN A 15 9.58 -9.29 -2.74
CA GLN A 15 10.72 -10.14 -2.34
C GLN A 15 11.94 -10.02 -3.29
N GLU A 16 11.71 -9.75 -4.58
CA GLU A 16 12.77 -9.65 -5.59
C GLU A 16 13.08 -8.20 -6.00
N LYS A 17 12.29 -7.22 -5.57
CA LYS A 17 12.45 -5.81 -5.95
C LYS A 17 12.01 -4.86 -4.85
N LYS A 18 12.92 -3.98 -4.43
CA LYS A 18 12.55 -2.77 -3.70
C LYS A 18 12.11 -1.71 -4.72
N SER A 19 10.86 -1.29 -4.65
CA SER A 19 10.40 -0.12 -5.39
C SER A 19 10.72 1.12 -4.56
N ASP A 20 11.42 2.12 -5.11
CA ASP A 20 11.61 3.40 -4.41
C ASP A 20 10.37 4.30 -4.45
N LYS A 21 9.32 3.86 -5.14
CA LYS A 21 8.06 4.58 -5.27
C LYS A 21 7.36 4.73 -3.94
N VAL A 22 6.99 5.97 -3.63
CA VAL A 22 6.24 6.32 -2.42
C VAL A 22 4.77 6.52 -2.75
N TYR A 23 3.92 5.93 -1.93
CA TYR A 23 2.47 6.01 -2.06
C TYR A 23 1.85 6.61 -0.81
N ILE A 24 0.68 7.24 -0.94
CA ILE A 24 -0.19 7.60 0.18
C ILE A 24 -1.41 6.68 0.19
N ILE A 25 -1.76 6.17 1.36
CA ILE A 25 -3.00 5.44 1.57
C ILE A 25 -4.18 6.41 1.50
N LYS A 26 -5.06 6.19 0.53
CA LYS A 26 -6.30 6.96 0.36
C LYS A 26 -7.49 6.27 1.00
N ASN A 27 -7.51 4.94 1.02
CA ASN A 27 -8.57 4.17 1.65
C ASN A 27 -8.10 2.76 2.03
N THR A 28 -8.79 2.16 2.99
CA THR A 28 -8.56 0.79 3.46
C THR A 28 -9.90 0.07 3.58
N LYS A 29 -10.01 -1.13 3.01
CA LYS A 29 -11.24 -1.93 3.09
C LYS A 29 -10.90 -3.37 3.46
N LYS A 30 -11.49 -3.87 4.55
CA LYS A 30 -11.45 -5.29 4.89
C LYS A 30 -12.46 -6.05 4.04
N TYR A 31 -12.10 -7.24 3.57
CA TYR A 31 -13.03 -8.14 2.88
C TYR A 31 -13.29 -9.41 3.68
N SER A 32 -14.38 -10.11 3.37
CA SER A 32 -14.96 -11.19 4.18
C SER A 32 -14.03 -12.37 4.47
N LYS A 33 -12.95 -12.55 3.70
CA LYS A 33 -11.93 -13.60 3.92
C LYS A 33 -10.76 -13.15 4.81
N GLY A 34 -10.87 -12.01 5.50
CA GLY A 34 -9.90 -11.55 6.51
C GLY A 34 -8.73 -10.73 5.98
N GLY A 35 -8.61 -10.54 4.66
CA GLY A 35 -7.59 -9.65 4.10
C GLY A 35 -7.99 -8.18 4.08
N THR A 36 -7.01 -7.32 3.80
CA THR A 36 -7.18 -5.86 3.69
C THR A 36 -6.78 -5.41 2.29
N LEU A 37 -7.65 -4.60 1.67
CA LEU A 37 -7.40 -3.93 0.40
C LEU A 37 -7.08 -2.46 0.66
N TYR A 38 -6.00 -1.98 0.07
CA TYR A 38 -5.51 -0.62 0.19
C TYR A 38 -5.67 0.11 -1.15
N LEU A 39 -6.24 1.31 -1.10
CA LEU A 39 -6.18 2.23 -2.23
C LEU A 39 -4.98 3.16 -2.03
N LEU A 40 -4.00 3.03 -2.90
CA LEU A 40 -2.76 3.78 -2.87
C LEU A 40 -2.76 4.86 -3.95
N LYS A 41 -2.22 6.04 -3.64
CA LYS A 41 -1.93 7.09 -4.62
C LYS A 41 -0.42 7.26 -4.70
N LEU A 42 0.16 7.07 -5.88
CA LEU A 42 1.57 7.35 -6.13
C LEU A 42 1.86 8.86 -5.94
N LEU A 43 2.97 9.18 -5.27
CA LEU A 43 3.42 10.56 -5.01
C LEU A 43 4.40 11.12 -6.06
N ASP A 44 4.51 10.46 -7.20
CA ASP A 44 5.38 10.87 -8.30
C ASP A 44 4.68 11.88 -9.23
N GLU A 45 5.40 12.40 -10.25
CA GLU A 45 4.91 13.40 -11.21
C GLU A 45 3.60 13.00 -11.90
N ASN A 46 3.38 11.70 -12.07
CA ASN A 46 2.16 11.14 -12.63
C ASN A 46 1.37 10.39 -11.55
N PRO A 47 0.38 11.05 -10.90
CA PRO A 47 -0.36 10.45 -9.80
C PRO A 47 -1.27 9.32 -10.30
N VAL A 48 -0.85 8.08 -10.08
CA VAL A 48 -1.63 6.88 -10.37
C VAL A 48 -2.28 6.34 -9.10
N LEU A 49 -3.55 5.93 -9.20
CA LEU A 49 -4.25 5.18 -8.16
C LEU A 49 -4.06 3.69 -8.37
N VAL A 50 -3.64 2.97 -7.34
CA VAL A 50 -3.38 1.53 -7.38
C VAL A 50 -4.18 0.86 -6.26
N LEU A 51 -4.88 -0.22 -6.61
CA LEU A 51 -5.45 -1.12 -5.62
C LEU A 51 -4.41 -2.18 -5.26
N TYR A 52 -4.15 -2.29 -3.97
CA TYR A 52 -3.10 -3.15 -3.45
C TYR A 52 -3.65 -4.08 -2.37
N HIS A 53 -3.25 -5.35 -2.40
CA HIS A 53 -3.52 -6.32 -1.36
C HIS A 53 -2.19 -6.91 -0.90
N GLU A 54 -2.03 -7.08 0.41
CA GLU A 54 -0.84 -7.72 0.96
C GLU A 54 -0.85 -9.22 0.67
N SER A 55 0.33 -9.77 0.44
CA SER A 55 0.57 -11.20 0.23
C SER A 55 1.92 -11.60 0.82
N ASP A 56 2.20 -12.90 0.93
CA ASP A 56 3.48 -13.38 1.46
C ASP A 56 4.69 -12.92 0.63
N LYS A 57 4.46 -12.49 -0.62
CA LYS A 57 5.50 -12.07 -1.58
C LYS A 57 5.64 -10.55 -1.70
N SER A 58 4.64 -9.79 -1.25
CA SER A 58 4.59 -8.34 -1.39
C SER A 58 3.90 -7.73 -0.19
N LEU A 59 4.58 -6.78 0.46
CA LEU A 59 4.14 -6.12 1.69
C LEU A 59 4.19 -4.60 1.55
N LEU A 60 3.41 -3.91 2.39
CA LEU A 60 3.57 -2.48 2.60
C LEU A 60 4.58 -2.22 3.72
N GLU A 61 5.47 -1.27 3.49
CA GLU A 61 6.37 -0.72 4.50
C GLU A 61 5.98 0.74 4.77
N ARG A 62 5.89 1.13 6.05
CA ARG A 62 5.63 2.51 6.45
C ARG A 62 6.90 3.35 6.25
N ILE A 63 6.73 4.53 5.66
CA ILE A 63 7.78 5.54 5.58
C ILE A 63 7.51 6.58 6.68
N CYS A 64 8.42 6.67 7.65
CA CYS A 64 8.41 7.71 8.69
C CYS A 64 8.94 9.05 8.15
#